data_AF-A0AAU4SNJ1-F1
#
_entry.id   AF-A0AAU4SNJ1-F1
#
_cell.length_a   1.000
_cell.length_b   1.000
_cell.length_c   1.000
_cell.angle_alpha   90.00
_cell.angle_beta   90.00
_cell.angle_gamma   90.00
#
_symmetry.space_group_name_H-M   'P 1'
#
loop_
_entity.id
_entity.type
_entity.pdbx_description
1 polymer ?
#
loop_
_entity_poly.entity_id
_entity_poly.type
_entity_poly.pdbx_seq_one_letter_code
_entity_poly.pdbx_strand_id
1 'polypeptide(L)'
;MPIDRFLDLPFRRLCDGGFAGLVFLVSRTADDPEVQEGLFRNWSDIHDLTERYLGVIVPSEGVVTIGEDLRNIYARSVTLVAGISCPHGGHRLSLTRGASRPSSTTLVDQYPWRRAVITPFRTDTLEDHQNRLNTSVSALQSFFGISESLLPCLVIASLAEEEVYAIAMEEGTSVYRLLKLIKTQMEPATARCREKDAGRLDAIRQYRELRATPGRGNMQHRAAAIRQQWADLTDRIARDLAQVADAAPSNHEAAQLRWMSQRLQIQRPLTEAEATTTRELQRRLREAGTFGRLPRRLGRALRQLNNGYPETDEAVQRWAMMAAAEVALEQRIDRTRSELAALEQELQLGKAVAAAAVEVGLTESGTRGLLSPRRCAWPITVLSRPQRPRPRLTTGWS
;
A
#
# COMPACT_ATOMS: atom_id res chain seq x y z
N MET A 1 -13.56 11.59 15.16
CA MET A 1 -14.24 10.29 14.92
C MET A 1 -14.24 9.50 16.21
N PRO A 2 -15.37 8.90 16.62
CA PRO A 2 -15.44 8.03 17.79
C PRO A 2 -14.59 6.75 17.62
N ILE A 3 -14.08 6.20 18.73
CA ILE A 3 -13.29 4.96 18.74
C ILE A 3 -14.09 3.79 18.16
N ASP A 4 -15.40 3.72 18.43
CA ASP A 4 -16.28 2.69 17.89
C ASP A 4 -16.26 2.61 16.38
N ARG A 5 -16.23 3.76 15.69
CA ARG A 5 -16.13 3.81 14.23
C ARG A 5 -14.71 3.53 13.75
N PHE A 6 -13.70 3.82 14.56
CA PHE A 6 -12.32 3.50 14.25
C PHE A 6 -12.07 1.99 14.25
N LEU A 7 -12.65 1.27 15.22
CA LEU A 7 -12.50 -0.18 15.34
C LEU A 7 -13.21 -0.95 14.21
N ASP A 8 -14.25 -0.38 13.60
CA ASP A 8 -14.94 -0.95 12.43
C ASP A 8 -14.15 -0.80 11.11
N LEU A 9 -13.01 -0.10 11.13
CA LEU A 9 -12.27 0.18 9.90
C LEU A 9 -11.47 -1.03 9.43
N PRO A 10 -11.35 -1.23 8.10
CA PRO A 10 -10.46 -2.24 7.55
C PRO A 10 -9.00 -1.79 7.73
N PHE A 11 -8.33 -2.33 8.74
CA PHE A 11 -6.90 -2.09 8.95
C PHE A 11 -6.06 -2.71 7.84
N ARG A 12 -5.04 -1.99 7.38
CA ARG A 12 -4.13 -2.48 6.34
C ARG A 12 -3.26 -3.60 6.89
N ARG A 13 -3.17 -4.67 6.10
CA ARG A 13 -2.21 -5.77 6.27
C ARG A 13 -0.79 -5.31 5.97
N LEU A 14 0.19 -6.11 6.37
CA LEU A 14 1.61 -5.84 6.14
C LEU A 14 1.92 -5.67 4.65
N CYS A 15 1.34 -6.53 3.80
CA CYS A 15 1.51 -6.47 2.35
C CYS A 15 0.97 -5.16 1.72
N ASP A 16 0.07 -4.46 2.41
CA ASP A 16 -0.50 -3.17 2.00
C ASP A 16 0.18 -1.96 2.67
N GLY A 17 1.28 -2.20 3.39
CA GLY A 17 2.04 -1.18 4.11
C GLY A 17 1.48 -0.83 5.49
N GLY A 18 0.64 -1.70 6.05
CA GLY A 18 0.14 -1.62 7.42
C GLY A 18 0.96 -2.47 8.40
N PHE A 19 0.27 -3.31 9.18
CA PHE A 19 0.86 -4.15 10.23
C PHE A 19 0.52 -5.63 9.99
N ALA A 20 1.30 -6.55 10.56
CA ALA A 20 0.93 -7.97 10.62
C ALA A 20 -0.12 -8.21 11.72
N GLY A 21 -0.02 -7.47 12.83
CA GLY A 21 -1.02 -7.48 13.89
C GLY A 21 -1.17 -6.14 14.60
N LEU A 22 -2.28 -5.98 15.30
CA LEU A 22 -2.55 -4.83 16.16
C LEU A 22 -2.65 -5.29 17.61
N VAL A 23 -2.05 -4.52 18.50
CA VAL A 23 -2.00 -4.80 19.94
C VAL A 23 -2.76 -3.69 20.65
N PHE A 24 -3.85 -4.02 21.31
CA PHE A 24 -4.65 -3.09 22.10
C PHE A 24 -4.42 -3.36 23.58
N LEU A 25 -3.96 -2.36 24.32
CA LEU A 25 -3.97 -2.44 25.78
C LEU A 25 -5.35 -2.07 26.29
N VAL A 26 -6.06 -3.00 26.93
CA VAL A 26 -7.37 -2.76 27.54
C VAL A 26 -7.18 -2.80 29.05
N SER A 27 -6.98 -1.63 29.64
CA SER A 27 -6.71 -1.47 31.08
C SER A 27 -7.14 -0.08 31.52
N ARG A 28 -7.84 0.03 32.65
CA ARG A 28 -8.01 1.31 33.34
C ARG A 28 -6.83 1.48 34.31
N THR A 29 -6.43 2.73 34.51
CA THR A 29 -5.36 3.05 35.48
C THR A 29 -5.69 2.60 36.90
N ALA A 30 -6.98 2.47 37.23
CA ALA A 30 -7.46 1.98 38.52
C ALA A 30 -7.36 0.46 38.69
N ASP A 31 -7.36 -0.31 37.60
CA ASP A 31 -7.39 -1.78 37.67
C ASP A 31 -5.99 -2.33 37.99
N ASP A 32 -4.97 -1.78 37.32
CA ASP A 32 -3.56 -2.13 37.56
C ASP A 32 -2.65 -1.00 37.03
N PRO A 33 -2.18 -0.09 37.91
CA PRO A 33 -1.33 1.02 37.50
C PRO A 33 0.07 0.54 37.06
N GLU A 34 0.56 -0.59 37.57
CA GLU A 34 1.89 -1.11 37.26
C GLU A 34 1.98 -1.59 35.81
N VAL A 35 0.90 -2.18 35.28
CA VAL A 35 0.83 -2.60 33.87
C VAL A 35 0.90 -1.39 32.93
N GLN A 36 0.16 -0.32 33.22
CA GLN A 36 0.21 0.90 32.42
C GLN A 36 1.57 1.61 32.55
N GLU A 37 2.08 1.79 33.77
CA GLU A 37 3.39 2.41 34.00
C GLU A 37 4.51 1.60 33.33
N GLY A 38 4.46 0.27 33.44
CA GLY A 38 5.41 -0.64 32.80
C GLY A 38 5.40 -0.56 31.27
N LEU A 39 4.23 -0.37 30.65
CA LEU A 39 4.12 -0.13 29.21
C LEU A 39 4.81 1.18 28.82
N PHE A 40 4.47 2.30 29.46
CA PHE A 40 5.01 3.61 29.10
C PHE A 40 6.49 3.73 29.42
N ARG A 41 6.94 3.19 30.55
CA ARG A 41 8.35 3.16 30.95
C ARG A 41 9.21 2.37 29.97
N ASN A 42 8.73 1.21 29.51
CA ASN A 42 9.46 0.37 28.57
C ASN A 42 9.10 0.66 27.10
N TRP A 43 8.42 1.79 26.82
CA TRP A 43 7.87 2.04 25.49
C TRP A 43 8.93 2.05 24.40
N SER A 44 10.10 2.68 24.64
CA SER A 44 11.20 2.69 23.67
C SER A 44 11.66 1.28 23.30
N ASP A 45 11.73 0.37 24.27
CA ASP A 45 12.15 -1.01 24.04
C ASP A 45 11.02 -1.82 23.37
N ILE A 46 9.76 -1.58 23.75
CA ILE A 46 8.58 -2.17 23.10
C ILE A 46 8.47 -1.70 21.65
N HIS A 47 8.81 -0.45 21.37
CA HIS A 47 8.86 0.12 20.04
C HIS A 47 9.94 -0.57 19.18
N ASP A 48 11.16 -0.71 19.70
CA ASP A 48 12.25 -1.41 19.00
C ASP A 48 11.95 -2.90 18.82
N LEU A 49 11.10 -3.45 19.66
CA LEU A 49 10.64 -4.82 19.57
C LEU A 49 9.55 -4.98 18.50
N THR A 50 8.47 -4.21 18.59
CA THR A 50 7.29 -4.31 17.72
C THR A 50 7.54 -3.78 16.30
N GLU A 51 8.49 -2.85 16.17
CA GLU A 51 8.89 -2.16 14.94
C GLU A 51 7.69 -1.97 13.99
N ARG A 52 7.85 -2.45 12.75
CA ARG A 52 6.93 -2.29 11.63
C ARG A 52 5.84 -3.35 11.57
N TYR A 53 5.84 -4.34 12.47
CA TYR A 53 5.02 -5.54 12.36
C TYR A 53 3.82 -5.53 13.29
N LEU A 54 3.97 -5.01 14.50
CA LEU A 54 2.89 -4.94 15.47
C LEU A 54 2.56 -3.47 15.76
N GLY A 55 1.32 -3.06 15.46
CA GLY A 55 0.84 -1.73 15.78
C GLY A 55 0.26 -1.69 17.18
N VAL A 56 0.90 -0.99 18.12
CA VAL A 56 0.39 -0.87 19.49
C VAL A 56 -0.57 0.32 19.61
N ILE A 57 -1.76 0.10 20.14
CA ILE A 57 -2.84 1.07 20.33
C ILE A 57 -3.20 1.07 21.82
N VAL A 58 -3.15 2.23 22.45
CA VAL A 58 -3.33 2.36 23.89
C VAL A 58 -4.34 3.46 24.21
N PRO A 59 -5.24 3.26 25.18
CA PRO A 59 -6.05 4.33 25.74
C PRO A 59 -5.14 5.46 26.23
N SER A 60 -5.39 6.71 25.82
CA SER A 60 -4.59 7.86 26.24
C SER A 60 -5.29 9.20 25.92
N GLU A 61 -4.74 10.31 26.42
CA GLU A 61 -5.14 11.68 26.00
C GLU A 61 -4.84 11.98 24.53
N GLY A 62 -4.03 11.14 23.89
CA GLY A 62 -3.60 11.33 22.52
C GLY A 62 -4.72 11.24 21.50
N VAL A 63 -4.35 11.61 20.28
CA VAL A 63 -5.22 11.54 19.11
C VAL A 63 -4.50 10.75 18.02
N VAL A 64 -5.14 9.69 17.54
CA VAL A 64 -4.70 9.00 16.32
C VAL A 64 -5.19 9.80 15.11
N THR A 65 -4.25 10.11 14.22
CA THR A 65 -4.52 10.83 12.98
C THR A 65 -4.59 9.86 11.81
N ILE A 66 -5.66 9.93 11.02
CA ILE A 66 -5.90 9.05 9.88
C ILE A 66 -6.08 9.91 8.63
N GLY A 67 -5.24 9.75 7.62
CA GLY A 67 -5.33 10.55 6.40
C GLY A 67 -4.63 9.95 5.18
N GLU A 68 -4.92 10.52 4.01
CA GLU A 68 -4.30 10.17 2.73
C GLU A 68 -2.92 10.83 2.55
N ASP A 69 -2.74 12.04 3.09
CA ASP A 69 -1.48 12.78 3.08
C ASP A 69 -1.22 13.47 4.42
N LEU A 70 -0.33 12.89 5.22
CA LEU A 70 -0.02 13.37 6.56
C LEU A 70 1.00 14.51 6.56
N ARG A 71 1.51 14.92 5.39
CA ARG A 71 2.40 16.09 5.28
C ARG A 71 1.64 17.39 5.49
N ASN A 72 0.32 17.37 5.38
CA ASN A 72 -0.51 18.54 5.52
C ASN A 72 -1.68 18.21 6.46
N ILE A 73 -1.41 18.26 7.78
CA ILE A 73 -2.41 18.02 8.84
C ILE A 73 -3.61 18.99 8.72
N TYR A 74 -3.42 20.13 8.04
CA TYR A 74 -4.46 21.12 7.72
C TYR A 74 -5.26 20.80 6.43
N ALA A 75 -4.92 19.74 5.69
CA ALA A 75 -5.72 19.31 4.56
C ALA A 75 -7.05 18.72 5.06
N ARG A 76 -8.15 19.06 4.39
CA ARG A 76 -9.53 18.65 4.70
C ARG A 76 -9.79 17.12 4.70
N SER A 77 -8.77 16.28 4.46
CA SER A 77 -8.85 14.84 4.31
C SER A 77 -8.29 14.04 5.50
N VAL A 78 -8.04 14.69 6.64
CA VAL A 78 -7.53 14.05 7.85
C VAL A 78 -8.64 13.86 8.90
N THR A 79 -8.78 12.64 9.39
CA THR A 79 -9.72 12.24 10.44
C THR A 79 -8.97 11.99 11.75
N LEU A 80 -9.40 12.66 12.81
CA LEU A 80 -8.84 12.51 14.15
C LEU A 80 -9.66 11.53 15.00
N VAL A 81 -9.01 10.64 15.73
CA VAL A 81 -9.61 9.71 16.70
C VAL A 81 -9.05 10.01 18.08
N ALA A 82 -9.87 10.56 18.97
CA ALA A 82 -9.47 10.91 20.32
C ALA A 82 -9.64 9.73 21.28
N GLY A 83 -8.89 9.74 22.40
CA GLY A 83 -9.01 8.75 23.48
C GLY A 83 -8.07 7.54 23.33
N ILE A 84 -7.41 7.42 22.18
CA ILE A 84 -6.37 6.42 21.92
C ILE A 84 -5.14 7.10 21.33
N SER A 85 -3.98 6.53 21.61
CA SER A 85 -2.75 6.82 20.87
C SER A 85 -2.25 5.55 20.20
N CYS A 86 -1.62 5.76 19.05
CA CYS A 86 -0.79 4.75 18.42
C CYS A 86 0.62 5.30 18.41
N PRO A 87 1.40 5.07 19.48
CA PRO A 87 2.68 5.76 19.66
C PRO A 87 3.75 5.37 18.61
N HIS A 88 3.45 4.43 17.70
CA HIS A 88 4.27 4.10 16.53
C HIS A 88 3.60 4.34 15.14
N GLY A 89 2.35 4.80 15.07
CA GLY A 89 1.52 4.48 13.90
C GLY A 89 1.03 5.61 13.01
N GLY A 90 1.33 6.88 13.31
CA GLY A 90 0.69 8.03 12.66
C GLY A 90 0.63 7.94 11.12
N HIS A 91 1.64 7.33 10.49
CA HIS A 91 1.77 7.22 9.03
C HIS A 91 1.27 5.92 8.36
N ARG A 92 0.93 4.87 9.13
CA ARG A 92 0.57 3.54 8.60
C ARG A 92 -0.90 3.17 8.71
N LEU A 93 -1.67 3.88 9.54
CA LEU A 93 -3.12 3.66 9.73
C LEU A 93 -3.98 4.28 8.60
N SER A 94 -3.47 4.33 7.36
CA SER A 94 -4.16 4.92 6.21
C SER A 94 -5.25 3.98 5.68
N LEU A 95 -6.45 4.52 5.40
CA LEU A 95 -7.68 3.74 5.17
C LEU A 95 -8.08 3.53 3.71
N THR A 96 -7.39 4.11 2.74
CA THR A 96 -7.89 4.07 1.36
C THR A 96 -7.74 2.69 0.71
N ARG A 97 -8.87 2.17 0.23
CA ARG A 97 -9.02 1.00 -0.64
C ARG A 97 -9.14 1.51 -2.08
N GLY A 98 -8.05 1.44 -2.85
CA GLY A 98 -8.09 1.66 -4.31
C GLY A 98 -7.94 3.11 -4.81
N ALA A 99 -7.40 3.18 -6.03
CA ALA A 99 -7.27 4.30 -6.97
C ALA A 99 -6.44 5.55 -6.61
N SER A 100 -6.37 5.97 -5.35
CA SER A 100 -5.59 7.16 -4.97
C SER A 100 -4.29 6.76 -4.27
N ARG A 101 -3.19 6.98 -4.98
CA ARG A 101 -1.80 6.70 -4.60
C ARG A 101 -1.56 6.86 -3.09
N PRO A 102 -1.19 5.79 -2.35
CA PRO A 102 -0.71 5.97 -1.00
C PRO A 102 0.65 6.66 -1.07
N SER A 103 0.72 7.92 -0.64
CA SER A 103 1.96 8.59 -0.25
C SER A 103 2.48 8.05 1.10
N SER A 104 2.29 6.77 1.36
CA SER A 104 2.87 6.06 2.50
C SER A 104 4.24 5.55 2.07
N THR A 105 5.30 5.94 2.79
CA THR A 105 6.58 5.21 3.06
C THR A 105 7.86 6.05 3.14
N THR A 106 7.80 7.38 3.13
CA THR A 106 9.01 8.23 3.33
C THR A 106 8.92 9.23 4.48
N LEU A 107 8.26 8.84 5.56
CA LEU A 107 8.39 9.52 6.86
C LEU A 107 8.74 8.49 7.94
N VAL A 108 9.78 7.70 7.68
CA VAL A 108 10.68 7.33 8.78
C VAL A 108 11.38 8.64 9.09
N ASP A 109 10.98 9.31 10.17
CA ASP A 109 11.62 10.52 10.71
C ASP A 109 12.18 11.50 9.67
N GLN A 110 11.36 12.41 9.12
CA GLN A 110 11.95 13.60 8.48
C GLN A 110 12.66 14.52 9.48
N TYR A 111 12.54 14.25 10.78
CA TYR A 111 13.21 14.99 11.83
C TYR A 111 13.77 14.01 12.89
N PRO A 112 14.95 13.42 12.67
CA PRO A 112 15.61 12.58 13.69
C PRO A 112 15.88 13.32 15.02
N TRP A 113 15.83 14.66 15.02
CA TRP A 113 15.88 15.52 16.22
C TRP A 113 14.51 15.77 16.87
N ARG A 114 13.40 15.45 16.21
CA ARG A 114 12.11 15.20 16.88
C ARG A 114 12.00 13.71 17.20
N ARG A 115 12.96 13.19 17.98
CA ARG A 115 12.55 12.22 18.99
C ARG A 115 11.48 12.95 19.78
N ALA A 116 10.21 12.63 19.54
CA ALA A 116 9.15 13.11 20.38
C ALA A 116 9.48 12.56 21.76
N VAL A 117 10.17 13.39 22.56
CA VAL A 117 10.08 13.28 24.00
C VAL A 117 8.60 13.44 24.22
N ILE A 118 7.91 12.31 24.45
CA ILE A 118 6.57 12.31 24.99
C ILE A 118 6.77 12.81 26.41
N THR A 119 6.95 14.12 26.56
CA THR A 119 6.79 14.78 27.84
C THR A 119 5.27 14.82 28.03
N PRO A 120 4.72 14.06 28.99
CA PRO A 120 3.29 14.10 29.26
C PRO A 120 3.00 15.43 29.95
N PHE A 121 2.86 16.50 29.18
CA PHE A 121 2.15 17.66 29.66
C PHE A 121 0.67 17.29 29.63
N ARG A 122 0.05 17.14 30.80
CA ARG A 122 -1.41 17.04 30.92
C ARG A 122 -2.00 18.28 30.27
N THR A 123 -2.59 18.13 29.09
CA THR A 123 -3.29 19.22 28.41
C THR A 123 -4.71 19.38 28.93
N ASP A 124 -5.25 18.35 29.57
CA ASP A 124 -6.61 18.26 30.06
C ASP A 124 -6.68 18.13 31.60
N THR A 125 -7.85 18.36 32.17
CA THR A 125 -8.09 18.12 33.60
C THR A 125 -7.98 16.63 33.93
N LEU A 126 -7.68 16.29 35.19
CA LEU A 126 -7.60 14.89 35.65
C LEU A 126 -8.93 14.13 35.42
N GLU A 127 -10.05 14.82 35.61
CA GLU A 127 -11.38 14.24 35.42
C GLU A 127 -11.64 13.94 33.94
N ASP A 128 -11.33 14.86 33.04
CA ASP A 128 -11.43 14.64 31.59
C ASP A 128 -10.52 13.51 31.11
N HIS A 129 -9.31 13.42 31.67
CA HIS A 129 -8.37 12.34 31.41
C HIS A 129 -8.97 10.96 31.77
N GLN A 130 -9.46 10.82 33.00
CA GLN A 130 -10.06 9.58 33.49
C GLN A 130 -11.31 9.21 32.69
N ASN A 131 -12.17 10.19 32.39
CA ASN A 131 -13.36 9.98 31.57
C ASN A 131 -13.01 9.49 30.17
N ARG A 132 -11.99 10.05 29.51
CA ARG A 132 -11.54 9.60 28.18
C ARG A 132 -10.94 8.21 28.22
N LEU A 133 -10.12 7.90 29.22
CA LEU A 133 -9.56 6.55 29.40
C LEU A 133 -10.68 5.53 29.60
N ASN A 134 -11.61 5.80 30.51
CA ASN A 134 -12.74 4.91 30.79
C ASN A 134 -13.60 4.70 29.54
N THR A 135 -13.94 5.79 28.82
CA THR A 135 -14.72 5.70 27.57
C THR A 135 -14.01 4.84 26.53
N SER A 136 -12.69 4.98 26.39
CA SER A 136 -11.89 4.24 25.41
C SER A 136 -11.78 2.76 25.76
N VAL A 137 -11.56 2.45 27.05
CA VAL A 137 -11.55 1.08 27.56
C VAL A 137 -12.93 0.44 27.38
N SER A 138 -14.02 1.13 27.73
CA SER A 138 -15.38 0.62 27.53
C SER A 138 -15.71 0.37 26.05
N ALA A 139 -15.26 1.23 25.14
CA ALA A 139 -15.41 1.01 23.70
C ALA A 139 -14.65 -0.24 23.22
N LEU A 140 -13.41 -0.43 23.68
CA LEU A 140 -12.62 -1.63 23.39
C LEU A 140 -13.24 -2.89 23.97
N GLN A 141 -13.70 -2.84 25.24
CA GLN A 141 -14.42 -3.94 25.89
C GLN A 141 -15.70 -4.31 25.13
N SER A 142 -16.49 -3.32 24.71
CA SER A 142 -17.72 -3.54 23.95
C SER A 142 -17.44 -4.13 22.56
N PHE A 143 -16.42 -3.62 21.87
CA PHE A 143 -16.06 -4.08 20.54
C PHE A 143 -15.60 -5.54 20.54
N PHE A 144 -14.64 -5.88 21.40
CA PHE A 144 -14.10 -7.24 21.52
C PHE A 144 -14.96 -8.16 22.39
N GLY A 145 -15.92 -7.62 23.13
CA GLY A 145 -16.70 -8.38 24.11
C GLY A 145 -15.85 -8.89 25.26
N ILE A 146 -14.98 -8.05 25.84
CA ILE A 146 -14.15 -8.43 27.00
C ILE A 146 -14.92 -8.16 28.30
N SER A 147 -15.00 -9.15 29.19
CA SER A 147 -15.62 -8.96 30.52
C SER A 147 -14.70 -8.19 31.46
N GLU A 148 -15.28 -7.48 32.44
CA GLU A 148 -14.52 -6.76 33.47
C GLU A 148 -13.59 -7.70 34.26
N SER A 149 -13.97 -8.96 34.43
CA SER A 149 -13.15 -9.96 35.13
C SER A 149 -11.86 -10.35 34.41
N LEU A 150 -11.69 -9.97 33.13
CA LEU A 150 -10.48 -10.24 32.36
C LEU A 150 -9.51 -9.04 32.40
N LEU A 151 -9.94 -7.88 32.90
CA LEU A 151 -9.07 -6.70 32.97
C LEU A 151 -8.04 -6.81 34.10
N PRO A 152 -6.82 -6.27 33.91
CA PRO A 152 -6.29 -5.71 32.65
C PRO A 152 -5.98 -6.82 31.63
N CYS A 153 -6.15 -6.53 30.33
CA CYS A 153 -5.80 -7.49 29.28
C CYS A 153 -5.13 -6.84 28.06
N LEU A 154 -4.34 -7.64 27.34
CA LEU A 154 -3.79 -7.30 26.04
C LEU A 154 -4.61 -8.01 24.96
N VAL A 155 -5.13 -7.26 23.99
CA VAL A 155 -5.81 -7.83 22.83
C VAL A 155 -4.90 -7.77 21.62
N ILE A 156 -4.55 -8.92 21.04
CA ILE A 156 -3.72 -9.00 19.83
C ILE A 156 -4.60 -9.48 18.68
N ALA A 157 -4.80 -8.63 17.67
CA ALA A 157 -5.52 -8.96 16.45
C ALA A 157 -4.53 -9.30 15.32
N SER A 158 -4.63 -10.51 14.79
CA SER A 158 -3.88 -10.98 13.63
C SER A 158 -4.64 -10.63 12.36
N LEU A 159 -4.10 -9.71 11.55
CA LEU A 159 -4.80 -9.20 10.37
C LEU A 159 -4.77 -10.20 9.20
N ALA A 160 -3.80 -11.10 9.19
CA ALA A 160 -3.62 -12.08 8.13
C ALA A 160 -4.45 -13.35 8.33
N GLU A 161 -4.58 -13.76 9.59
CA GLU A 161 -5.35 -14.93 10.03
C GLU A 161 -6.80 -14.56 10.34
N GLU A 162 -7.11 -13.27 10.50
CA GLU A 162 -8.42 -12.77 10.93
C GLU A 162 -8.85 -13.37 12.27
N GLU A 163 -7.92 -13.43 13.23
CA GLU A 163 -8.13 -13.97 14.57
C GLU A 163 -7.72 -12.94 15.63
N VAL A 164 -8.33 -13.04 16.82
CA VAL A 164 -8.04 -12.15 17.95
C VAL A 164 -7.71 -12.97 19.19
N TYR A 165 -6.73 -12.49 19.95
CA TYR A 165 -6.25 -13.13 21.18
C TYR A 165 -6.41 -12.15 22.33
N ALA A 166 -7.23 -12.50 23.32
CA ALA A 166 -7.39 -11.71 24.54
C ALA A 166 -6.58 -12.35 25.67
N ILE A 167 -5.54 -11.64 26.13
CA ILE A 167 -4.51 -12.17 27.03
C ILE A 167 -4.65 -11.47 28.37
N ALA A 168 -5.00 -12.22 29.42
CA ALA A 168 -5.09 -11.69 30.77
C ALA A 168 -3.70 -11.23 31.27
N MET A 169 -3.62 -9.97 31.69
CA MET A 169 -2.40 -9.40 32.28
C MET A 169 -2.51 -9.54 33.79
N GLU A 170 -1.94 -10.61 34.34
CA GLU A 170 -1.91 -10.84 35.79
C GLU A 170 -0.57 -10.39 36.40
N GLU A 171 -0.53 -10.33 37.73
CA GLU A 171 0.67 -10.03 38.53
C GLU A 171 1.87 -10.89 38.07
N GLY A 172 2.94 -10.21 37.64
CA GLY A 172 4.17 -10.82 37.09
C GLY A 172 4.22 -10.97 35.56
N THR A 173 3.13 -10.72 34.83
CA THR A 173 3.12 -10.75 33.35
C THR A 173 3.50 -9.38 32.79
N SER A 174 4.72 -9.25 32.26
CA SER A 174 5.18 -8.02 31.62
C SER A 174 4.77 -7.97 30.14
N VAL A 175 4.15 -6.86 29.71
CA VAL A 175 3.82 -6.61 28.29
C VAL A 175 5.06 -6.74 27.40
N TYR A 176 6.18 -6.15 27.83
CA TYR A 176 7.45 -6.22 27.11
C TYR A 176 7.93 -7.68 26.98
N ARG A 177 7.92 -8.45 28.08
CA ARG A 177 8.35 -9.85 28.05
C ARG A 177 7.49 -10.68 27.09
N LEU A 178 6.17 -10.52 27.15
CA LEU A 178 5.23 -11.24 26.30
C LEU A 178 5.46 -10.91 24.81
N LEU A 179 5.51 -9.62 24.46
CA LEU A 179 5.79 -9.20 23.09
C LEU A 179 7.16 -9.69 22.63
N LYS A 180 8.14 -9.81 23.55
CA LYS A 180 9.50 -10.23 23.20
C LYS A 180 9.52 -11.68 22.79
N LEU A 181 8.82 -12.53 23.54
CA LEU A 181 8.64 -13.93 23.20
C LEU A 181 7.90 -14.08 21.87
N ILE A 182 6.82 -13.31 21.65
CA ILE A 182 6.10 -13.31 20.36
C ILE A 182 7.05 -12.95 19.21
N LYS A 183 7.85 -11.88 19.35
CA LYS A 183 8.83 -11.49 18.34
C LYS A 183 9.84 -12.61 18.06
N THR A 184 10.39 -13.23 19.11
CA THR A 184 11.37 -14.33 18.96
C THR A 184 10.77 -15.50 18.17
N GLN A 185 9.51 -15.84 18.40
CA GLN A 185 8.82 -16.89 17.63
C GLN A 185 8.61 -16.50 16.15
N MET A 186 8.36 -15.21 15.89
CA MET A 186 8.15 -14.69 14.52
C MET A 186 9.46 -14.35 13.78
N GLU A 187 10.58 -14.24 14.49
CA GLU A 187 11.83 -13.66 13.98
C GLU A 187 12.30 -14.24 12.63
N PRO A 188 12.29 -15.58 12.42
CA PRO A 188 12.71 -16.17 11.15
C PRO A 188 11.91 -15.67 9.93
N ALA A 189 10.61 -15.45 10.11
CA ALA A 189 9.72 -14.96 9.06
C ALA A 189 9.75 -13.43 8.93
N THR A 190 9.92 -12.70 10.04
CA THR A 190 10.02 -11.23 10.02
C THR A 190 11.27 -10.73 9.29
N ALA A 191 12.39 -11.44 9.35
CA ALA A 191 13.60 -11.07 8.60
C ALA A 191 13.36 -11.08 7.08
N ARG A 192 12.71 -12.14 6.57
CA ARG A 192 12.33 -12.28 5.16
C ARG A 192 11.31 -11.23 4.74
N CYS A 193 10.32 -10.95 5.60
CA CYS A 193 9.36 -9.87 5.37
C CYS A 193 10.07 -8.51 5.28
N ARG A 194 11.07 -8.26 6.13
CA ARG A 194 11.79 -6.98 6.19
C ARG A 194 12.53 -6.69 4.90
N GLU A 195 13.23 -7.70 4.38
CA GLU A 195 13.97 -7.60 3.12
C GLU A 195 13.03 -7.31 1.95
N LYS A 196 11.90 -8.03 1.87
CA LYS A 196 10.90 -7.83 0.82
C LYS A 196 10.18 -6.49 0.92
N ASP A 197 9.81 -6.06 2.12
CA ASP A 197 9.22 -4.73 2.35
C ASP A 197 10.21 -3.64 1.93
N ALA A 198 11.48 -3.73 2.33
CA ALA A 198 12.51 -2.78 1.92
C ALA A 198 12.63 -2.68 0.39
N GLY A 199 12.65 -3.82 -0.31
CA GLY A 199 12.67 -3.86 -1.78
C GLY A 199 11.42 -3.24 -2.42
N ARG A 200 10.24 -3.42 -1.81
CA ARG A 200 9.00 -2.77 -2.26
C ARG A 200 9.05 -1.26 -2.03
N LEU A 201 9.54 -0.80 -0.89
CA LEU A 201 9.65 0.63 -0.57
C LEU A 201 10.61 1.35 -1.51
N ASP A 202 11.71 0.68 -1.87
CA ASP A 202 12.65 1.16 -2.87
C ASP A 202 11.99 1.30 -4.25
N ALA A 203 11.25 0.28 -4.71
CA ALA A 203 10.52 0.34 -5.97
C ALA A 203 9.45 1.46 -5.99
N ILE A 204 8.72 1.65 -4.88
CA ILE A 204 7.76 2.77 -4.73
C ILE A 204 8.48 4.12 -4.81
N ARG A 205 9.67 4.24 -4.20
CA ARG A 205 10.47 5.47 -4.23
C ARG A 205 10.93 5.78 -5.66
N GLN A 206 11.52 4.81 -6.35
CA GLN A 206 11.94 4.93 -7.75
C GLN A 206 10.76 5.31 -8.65
N TYR A 207 9.59 4.71 -8.43
CA TYR A 207 8.38 5.05 -9.16
C TYR A 207 7.95 6.51 -8.94
N ARG A 208 8.04 7.01 -7.69
CA ARG A 208 7.75 8.42 -7.38
C ARG A 208 8.77 9.36 -8.02
N GLU A 209 10.06 9.04 -7.96
CA GLU A 209 11.13 9.82 -8.59
C GLU A 209 10.94 9.90 -10.12
N LEU A 210 10.59 8.79 -10.75
CA LEU A 210 10.29 8.72 -12.18
C LEU A 210 9.05 9.57 -12.56
N ARG A 211 8.03 9.61 -11.70
CA ARG A 211 6.86 10.50 -11.91
C ARG A 211 7.15 11.96 -11.61
N ALA A 212 8.04 12.24 -10.66
CA ALA A 212 8.46 13.59 -10.29
C ALA A 212 9.54 14.16 -11.21
N THR A 213 9.98 13.42 -12.24
CA THR A 213 11.00 13.86 -13.19
C THR A 213 10.61 15.20 -13.84
N PRO A 214 11.44 16.26 -13.71
CA PRO A 214 11.15 17.56 -14.31
C PRO A 214 10.94 17.47 -15.82
N GLY A 215 9.95 18.21 -16.34
CA GLY A 215 9.68 18.23 -17.78
C GLY A 215 9.02 16.97 -18.34
N ARG A 216 8.63 16.00 -17.50
CA ARG A 216 7.90 14.79 -17.91
C ARG A 216 6.67 15.08 -18.76
N GLY A 217 5.83 16.01 -18.31
CA GLY A 217 4.62 16.40 -19.07
C GLY A 217 4.97 16.97 -20.45
N ASN A 218 5.98 17.83 -20.53
CA ASN A 218 6.46 18.39 -21.80
C ASN A 218 6.99 17.29 -22.74
N MET A 219 7.73 16.31 -22.20
CA MET A 219 8.23 15.18 -22.97
C MET A 219 7.09 14.31 -23.52
N GLN A 220 6.09 14.01 -22.68
CA GLN A 220 4.88 13.29 -23.09
C GLN A 220 4.13 14.04 -24.20
N HIS A 221 3.89 15.34 -24.02
CA HIS A 221 3.22 16.18 -25.02
C HIS A 221 4.00 16.24 -26.32
N ARG A 222 5.33 16.36 -26.27
CA ARG A 222 6.19 16.39 -27.45
C ARG A 222 6.17 15.05 -28.20
N ALA A 223 6.29 13.93 -27.50
CA ALA A 223 6.21 12.61 -28.10
C ALA A 223 4.83 12.37 -28.77
N ALA A 224 3.75 12.75 -28.09
CA ALA A 224 2.40 12.67 -28.64
C ALA A 224 2.22 13.58 -29.86
N ALA A 225 2.70 14.82 -29.80
CA ALA A 225 2.65 15.76 -30.92
C ALA A 225 3.41 15.25 -32.15
N ILE A 226 4.58 14.63 -31.96
CA ILE A 226 5.37 14.04 -33.05
C ILE A 226 4.61 12.90 -33.71
N ARG A 227 4.04 11.98 -32.91
CA ARG A 227 3.22 10.88 -33.44
C ARG A 227 1.99 11.40 -34.19
N GLN A 228 1.32 12.42 -33.66
CA GLN A 228 0.17 13.04 -34.31
C GLN A 228 0.55 13.73 -35.63
N GLN A 229 1.62 14.54 -35.62
CA GLN A 229 2.11 15.23 -36.82
C GLN A 229 2.50 14.23 -37.92
N TRP A 230 3.10 13.11 -37.53
CA TRP A 230 3.42 12.02 -38.45
C TRP A 230 2.16 11.39 -39.04
N ALA A 231 1.18 11.02 -38.20
CA ALA A 231 -0.09 10.47 -38.64
C ALA A 231 -0.82 11.43 -39.61
N ASP A 232 -0.91 12.72 -39.25
CA ASP A 232 -1.52 13.74 -40.10
C ASP A 232 -0.79 13.90 -41.45
N LEU A 233 0.53 13.74 -41.47
CA LEU A 233 1.33 13.80 -42.69
C LEU A 233 1.06 12.57 -43.58
N THR A 234 1.10 11.36 -43.01
CA THR A 234 0.85 10.13 -43.76
C THR A 234 -0.57 10.06 -44.28
N ASP A 235 -1.55 10.52 -43.51
CA ASP A 235 -2.96 10.55 -43.91
C ASP A 235 -3.24 11.57 -45.01
N ARG A 236 -2.54 12.72 -44.98
CA ARG A 236 -2.59 13.68 -46.09
C ARG A 236 -2.02 13.08 -47.37
N ILE A 237 -0.86 12.43 -47.30
CA ILE A 237 -0.25 11.79 -48.48
C ILE A 237 -1.13 10.65 -49.00
N ALA A 238 -1.70 9.84 -48.12
CA ALA A 238 -2.62 8.75 -48.51
C ALA A 238 -3.86 9.29 -49.24
N ARG A 239 -4.50 10.34 -48.69
CA ARG A 239 -5.63 11.01 -49.36
C ARG A 239 -5.26 11.62 -50.71
N ASP A 240 -4.11 12.30 -50.79
CA ASP A 240 -3.61 12.86 -52.05
C ASP A 240 -3.42 11.74 -53.11
N LEU A 241 -2.88 10.57 -52.71
CA LEU A 241 -2.70 9.42 -53.59
C LEU A 241 -4.03 8.79 -54.03
N ALA A 242 -5.00 8.67 -53.13
CA ALA A 242 -6.33 8.14 -53.45
C ALA A 242 -7.06 9.06 -54.46
N GLN A 243 -7.00 10.38 -54.24
CA GLN A 243 -7.59 11.36 -55.15
C GLN A 243 -6.94 11.31 -56.54
N VAL A 244 -5.61 11.15 -56.62
CA VAL A 244 -4.91 10.98 -57.90
C VAL A 244 -5.29 9.65 -58.56
N ALA A 245 -5.51 8.59 -57.78
CA ALA A 245 -5.93 7.29 -58.30
C ALA A 245 -7.30 7.36 -59.00
N ASP A 246 -8.22 8.19 -58.48
CA ASP A 246 -9.56 8.34 -59.05
C ASP A 246 -9.56 9.13 -60.37
N ALA A 247 -8.51 9.94 -60.61
CA ALA A 247 -8.31 10.69 -61.85
C ALA A 247 -7.33 10.01 -62.83
N ALA A 248 -6.82 8.82 -62.50
CA ALA A 248 -5.80 8.14 -63.30
C ALA A 248 -6.40 7.52 -64.59
N PRO A 249 -5.74 7.69 -65.75
CA PRO A 249 -6.27 7.21 -67.04
C PRO A 249 -6.20 5.68 -67.20
N SER A 250 -5.37 4.98 -66.42
CA SER A 250 -5.24 3.53 -66.47
C SER A 250 -5.63 2.84 -65.15
N ASN A 251 -6.37 1.74 -65.25
CA ASN A 251 -6.78 0.94 -64.09
C ASN A 251 -5.60 0.38 -63.30
N HIS A 252 -4.49 0.09 -63.98
CA HIS A 252 -3.27 -0.42 -63.35
C HIS A 252 -2.59 0.64 -62.48
N GLU A 253 -2.48 1.88 -62.96
CA GLU A 253 -1.93 2.99 -62.18
C GLU A 253 -2.83 3.36 -60.99
N ALA A 254 -4.15 3.39 -61.21
CA ALA A 254 -5.12 3.62 -60.14
C ALA A 254 -4.98 2.56 -59.03
N ALA A 255 -4.80 1.28 -59.39
CA ALA A 255 -4.60 0.20 -58.42
C ALA A 255 -3.31 0.37 -57.62
N GLN A 256 -2.20 0.74 -58.25
CA GLN A 256 -0.91 0.97 -57.57
C GLN A 256 -0.96 2.17 -56.61
N LEU A 257 -1.66 3.24 -56.98
CA LEU A 257 -1.85 4.42 -56.14
C LEU A 257 -2.74 4.13 -54.93
N ARG A 258 -3.85 3.40 -55.11
CA ARG A 258 -4.71 2.94 -54.01
C ARG A 258 -3.98 2.00 -53.07
N TRP A 259 -3.20 1.07 -53.62
CA TRP A 259 -2.34 0.19 -52.82
C TRP A 259 -1.36 1.00 -51.96
N MET A 260 -0.65 1.99 -52.54
CA MET A 260 0.28 2.84 -51.77
C MET A 260 -0.43 3.69 -50.71
N SER A 261 -1.62 4.21 -51.01
CA SER A 261 -2.45 4.94 -50.04
C SER A 261 -2.77 4.07 -48.82
N GLN A 262 -3.26 2.84 -49.04
CA GLN A 262 -3.53 1.90 -47.96
C GLN A 262 -2.23 1.50 -47.23
N ARG A 263 -1.14 1.33 -47.98
CA ARG A 263 0.14 0.91 -47.42
C ARG A 263 0.74 1.93 -46.47
N LEU A 264 0.57 3.22 -46.73
CA LEU A 264 1.04 4.31 -45.85
C LEU A 264 0.32 4.34 -44.50
N GLN A 265 -0.89 3.79 -44.41
CA GLN A 265 -1.61 3.65 -43.14
C GLN A 265 -1.01 2.55 -42.26
N ILE A 266 -0.30 1.60 -42.86
CA ILE A 266 0.44 0.57 -42.14
C ILE A 266 1.78 1.18 -41.72
N GLN A 267 1.88 1.62 -40.46
CA GLN A 267 3.07 2.27 -39.87
C GLN A 267 4.24 1.28 -39.64
N ARG A 268 4.69 0.62 -40.70
CA ARG A 268 5.81 -0.34 -40.70
C ARG A 268 6.72 -0.12 -41.91
N PRO A 269 8.03 -0.40 -41.79
CA PRO A 269 8.97 -0.34 -42.91
C PRO A 269 8.50 -1.16 -44.11
N LEU A 270 8.85 -0.72 -45.32
CA LEU A 270 8.55 -1.46 -46.55
C LEU A 270 9.35 -2.77 -46.61
N THR A 271 8.71 -3.85 -47.05
CA THR A 271 9.44 -5.07 -47.43
C THR A 271 10.22 -4.83 -48.73
N GLU A 272 11.16 -5.72 -49.07
CA GLU A 272 11.97 -5.60 -50.28
C GLU A 272 11.12 -5.60 -51.57
N ALA A 273 10.07 -6.44 -51.60
CA ALA A 273 9.10 -6.49 -52.69
C ALA A 273 8.32 -5.16 -52.80
N GLU A 274 7.82 -4.65 -51.67
CA GLU A 274 7.09 -3.37 -51.62
C GLU A 274 7.99 -2.19 -52.02
N ALA A 275 9.26 -2.21 -51.63
CA ALA A 275 10.23 -1.17 -51.97
C ALA A 275 10.50 -1.09 -53.48
N THR A 276 10.43 -2.21 -54.19
CA THR A 276 10.59 -2.26 -55.64
C THR A 276 9.37 -1.65 -56.35
N THR A 277 8.16 -2.08 -55.96
CA THR A 277 6.90 -1.49 -56.45
C THR A 277 6.80 0.01 -56.16
N THR A 278 7.27 0.43 -54.99
CA THR A 278 7.32 1.84 -54.58
C THR A 278 8.24 2.68 -55.46
N ARG A 279 9.44 2.18 -55.77
CA ARG A 279 10.41 2.88 -56.63
C ARG A 279 9.85 3.11 -58.02
N GLU A 280 9.19 2.10 -58.57
CA GLU A 280 8.52 2.18 -59.86
C GLU A 280 7.40 3.23 -59.84
N LEU A 281 6.55 3.20 -58.81
CA LEU A 281 5.48 4.18 -58.64
C LEU A 281 6.01 5.61 -58.51
N GLN A 282 7.08 5.82 -57.74
CA GLN A 282 7.71 7.14 -57.60
C GLN A 282 8.34 7.65 -58.89
N ARG A 283 8.92 6.76 -59.71
CA ARG A 283 9.46 7.12 -61.03
C ARG A 283 8.34 7.63 -61.94
N ARG A 284 7.26 6.86 -62.08
CA ARG A 284 6.10 7.23 -62.91
C ARG A 284 5.45 8.54 -62.46
N LEU A 285 5.27 8.70 -61.14
CA LEU A 285 4.72 9.93 -60.56
C LEU A 285 5.59 11.17 -60.81
N ARG A 286 6.92 11.01 -60.96
CA ARG A 286 7.82 12.11 -61.33
C ARG A 286 7.80 12.41 -62.83
N GLU A 287 7.81 11.37 -63.66
CA GLU A 287 7.77 11.49 -65.12
C GLU A 287 6.48 12.14 -65.62
N ALA A 288 5.36 11.85 -64.97
CA ALA A 288 4.07 12.47 -65.30
C ALA A 288 4.05 14.00 -65.11
N GLY A 289 4.88 14.56 -64.21
CA GLY A 289 5.05 16.01 -64.01
C GLY A 289 3.83 16.79 -63.47
N THR A 290 2.63 16.21 -63.50
CA THR A 290 1.35 16.84 -63.17
C THR A 290 1.02 16.87 -61.68
N PHE A 291 1.68 16.04 -60.87
CA PHE A 291 1.34 15.83 -59.44
C PHE A 291 2.13 16.71 -58.46
N GLY A 292 2.77 17.76 -58.96
CA GLY A 292 3.45 18.79 -58.17
C GLY A 292 4.46 18.23 -57.16
N ARG A 293 4.23 18.49 -55.87
CA ARG A 293 5.14 18.10 -54.76
C ARG A 293 4.89 16.70 -54.20
N LEU A 294 3.83 16.00 -54.63
CA LEU A 294 3.45 14.68 -54.09
C LEU A 294 4.56 13.62 -54.21
N PRO A 295 5.25 13.45 -55.35
CA PRO A 295 6.30 12.42 -55.47
C PRO A 295 7.47 12.67 -54.52
N ARG A 296 7.78 13.95 -54.24
CA ARG A 296 8.84 14.35 -53.29
C ARG A 296 8.41 14.13 -51.84
N ARG A 297 7.17 14.47 -51.48
CA ARG A 297 6.61 14.25 -50.13
C ARG A 297 6.54 12.76 -49.81
N LEU A 298 6.04 11.95 -50.74
CA LEU A 298 6.00 10.49 -50.64
C LEU A 298 7.40 9.90 -50.44
N GLY A 299 8.38 10.31 -51.26
CA GLY A 299 9.76 9.85 -51.13
C GLY A 299 10.46 10.28 -49.84
N ARG A 300 10.06 11.39 -49.22
CA ARG A 300 10.54 11.76 -47.88
C ARG A 300 9.89 10.90 -46.79
N ALA A 301 8.56 10.76 -46.83
CA ALA A 301 7.82 9.97 -45.86
C ALA A 301 8.27 8.51 -45.86
N LEU A 302 8.43 7.87 -47.02
CA LEU A 302 8.87 6.48 -47.08
C LEU A 302 10.31 6.27 -46.60
N ARG A 303 11.21 7.24 -46.82
CA ARG A 303 12.55 7.19 -46.23
C ARG A 303 12.49 7.31 -44.70
N GLN A 304 11.68 8.21 -44.17
CA GLN A 304 11.48 8.35 -42.73
C GLN A 304 10.85 7.10 -42.11
N LEU A 305 9.82 6.52 -42.75
CA LEU A 305 9.16 5.29 -42.32
C LEU A 305 10.13 4.10 -42.30
N ASN A 306 10.95 3.95 -43.35
CA ASN A 306 11.95 2.87 -43.41
C ASN A 306 13.07 3.05 -42.37
N ASN A 307 13.35 4.29 -41.96
CA ASN A 307 14.25 4.60 -40.85
C ASN A 307 13.58 4.51 -39.47
N GLY A 308 12.35 3.98 -39.38
CA GLY A 308 11.63 3.76 -38.12
C GLY A 308 10.98 5.00 -37.51
N TYR A 309 10.88 6.11 -38.24
CA TYR A 309 10.16 7.29 -37.76
C TYR A 309 8.65 6.99 -37.64
N PRO A 310 7.95 7.45 -36.58
CA PRO A 310 8.38 8.40 -35.55
C PRO A 310 9.08 7.78 -34.33
N GLU A 311 9.13 6.45 -34.23
CA GLU A 311 9.65 5.75 -33.05
C GLU A 311 11.17 5.89 -32.85
N THR A 312 11.89 6.34 -33.87
CA THR A 312 13.32 6.71 -33.76
C THR A 312 13.57 8.15 -33.31
N ASP A 313 12.53 8.97 -33.14
CA ASP A 313 12.68 10.33 -32.59
C ASP A 313 13.07 10.27 -31.10
N GLU A 314 14.06 11.08 -30.72
CA GLU A 314 14.61 11.13 -29.36
C GLU A 314 13.55 11.38 -28.28
N ALA A 315 12.56 12.25 -28.56
CA ALA A 315 11.50 12.53 -27.59
C ALA A 315 10.54 11.35 -27.44
N VAL A 316 10.25 10.65 -28.53
CA VAL A 316 9.40 9.44 -28.55
C VAL A 316 10.10 8.30 -27.83
N GLN A 317 11.39 8.07 -28.10
CA GLN A 317 12.19 7.04 -27.45
C GLN A 317 12.33 7.28 -25.95
N ARG A 318 12.70 8.50 -25.53
CA ARG A 318 12.82 8.83 -24.10
C ARG A 318 11.49 8.64 -23.36
N TRP A 319 10.38 9.08 -23.95
CA TRP A 319 9.06 8.86 -23.36
C TRP A 319 8.72 7.36 -23.29
N ALA A 320 8.99 6.59 -24.34
CA ALA A 320 8.74 5.14 -24.36
C ALA A 320 9.57 4.41 -23.28
N MET A 321 10.85 4.77 -23.13
CA MET A 321 11.71 4.21 -22.07
C MET A 321 11.18 4.54 -20.67
N MET A 322 10.77 5.79 -20.42
CA MET A 322 10.17 6.18 -19.15
C MET A 322 8.86 5.44 -18.88
N ALA A 323 7.99 5.33 -19.87
CA ALA A 323 6.73 4.61 -19.75
C ALA A 323 6.95 3.12 -19.47
N ALA A 324 7.92 2.49 -20.16
CA ALA A 324 8.29 1.10 -19.91
C ALA A 324 8.88 0.90 -18.50
N ALA A 325 9.73 1.81 -18.03
CA ALA A 325 10.27 1.78 -16.68
C ALA A 325 9.17 1.93 -15.62
N GLU A 326 8.16 2.76 -15.87
CA GLU A 326 7.00 2.92 -14.99
C GLU A 326 6.21 1.62 -14.87
N VAL A 327 5.88 0.99 -15.99
CA VAL A 327 5.18 -0.31 -16.02
C VAL A 327 6.00 -1.39 -15.33
N ALA A 328 7.32 -1.44 -15.56
CA ALA A 328 8.20 -2.41 -14.90
C ALA A 328 8.24 -2.23 -13.38
N LEU A 329 8.24 -0.97 -12.90
CA LEU A 329 8.18 -0.67 -11.48
C LEU A 329 6.82 -1.03 -10.87
N GLU A 330 5.70 -0.77 -11.56
CA GLU A 330 4.36 -1.19 -11.11
C GLU A 330 4.28 -2.70 -10.97
N GLN A 331 4.70 -3.44 -11.99
CA GLN A 331 4.74 -4.91 -11.95
C GLN A 331 5.64 -5.44 -10.82
N ARG A 332 6.79 -4.78 -10.56
CA ARG A 332 7.67 -5.14 -9.44
C ARG A 332 6.99 -4.90 -8.09
N ILE A 333 6.31 -3.76 -7.92
CA ILE A 333 5.58 -3.44 -6.70
C ILE A 333 4.48 -4.48 -6.43
N ASP A 334 3.70 -4.83 -7.46
CA ASP A 334 2.60 -5.81 -7.34
C ASP A 334 3.11 -7.23 -7.07
N ARG A 335 4.22 -7.62 -7.71
CA ARG A 335 4.88 -8.90 -7.43
C ARG A 335 5.36 -8.97 -5.98
N THR A 336 6.09 -7.96 -5.52
CA THR A 336 6.60 -7.94 -4.14
C THR A 336 5.47 -7.85 -3.12
N ARG A 337 4.36 -7.15 -3.44
CA ARG A 337 3.14 -7.16 -2.61
C ARG A 337 2.57 -8.57 -2.46
N SER A 338 2.48 -9.33 -3.55
CA SER A 338 1.96 -10.70 -3.54
C SER A 338 2.88 -11.64 -2.76
N GLU A 339 4.20 -11.51 -2.93
CA GLU A 339 5.21 -12.25 -2.15
C GLU A 339 5.11 -11.92 -0.65
N LEU A 340 4.92 -10.65 -0.30
CA LEU A 340 4.72 -10.22 1.10
C LEU A 340 3.44 -10.81 1.69
N ALA A 341 2.35 -10.88 0.92
CA ALA A 341 1.10 -11.48 1.40
C ALA A 341 1.28 -12.99 1.72
N ALA A 342 2.10 -13.71 0.95
CA ALA A 342 2.44 -15.10 1.25
C ALA A 342 3.32 -15.21 2.51
N LEU A 343 4.36 -14.37 2.63
CA LEU A 343 5.22 -14.34 3.81
C LEU A 343 4.47 -13.92 5.09
N GLU A 344 3.47 -13.06 4.96
CA GLU A 344 2.62 -12.65 6.09
C GLU A 344 1.86 -13.84 6.68
N GLN A 345 1.42 -14.80 5.85
CA GLN A 345 0.83 -16.05 6.33
C GLN A 345 1.86 -16.97 7.01
N GLU A 346 3.13 -16.90 6.60
CA GLU A 346 4.23 -17.66 7.24
C GLU A 346 4.60 -17.09 8.62
N LEU A 347 4.24 -15.84 8.95
CA LEU A 347 4.49 -15.26 10.27
C LEU A 347 3.78 -16.02 11.39
N GLN A 348 2.63 -16.64 11.09
CA GLN A 348 1.82 -17.41 12.03
C GLN A 348 1.66 -16.71 13.39
N LEU A 349 1.18 -15.46 13.37
CA LEU A 349 1.13 -14.60 14.57
C LEU A 349 0.31 -15.27 15.68
N GLY A 350 -0.81 -15.90 15.36
CA GLY A 350 -1.63 -16.62 16.33
C GLY A 350 -0.87 -17.74 17.04
N LYS A 351 -0.08 -18.51 16.30
CA LYS A 351 0.81 -19.55 16.85
C LYS A 351 1.90 -18.96 17.73
N ALA A 352 2.50 -17.84 17.32
CA ALA A 352 3.51 -17.14 18.12
C ALA A 352 2.93 -16.61 19.44
N VAL A 353 1.69 -16.07 19.40
CA VAL A 353 0.95 -15.61 20.59
C VAL A 353 0.66 -16.77 21.53
N ALA A 354 0.11 -17.88 21.03
CA ALA A 354 -0.18 -19.05 21.84
C ALA A 354 1.08 -19.65 22.49
N ALA A 355 2.19 -19.75 21.75
CA ALA A 355 3.47 -20.24 22.27
C ALA A 355 4.02 -19.32 23.38
N ALA A 356 4.04 -18.00 23.13
CA ALA A 356 4.48 -17.02 24.11
C ALA A 356 3.60 -17.02 25.37
N ALA A 357 2.30 -17.21 25.23
CA ALA A 357 1.36 -17.31 26.33
C ALA A 357 1.65 -18.52 27.24
N VAL A 358 1.93 -19.69 26.65
CA VAL A 358 2.32 -20.89 27.41
C VAL A 358 3.61 -20.65 28.19
N GLU A 359 4.60 -19.98 27.59
CA GLU A 359 5.88 -19.67 28.25
C GLU A 359 5.73 -18.73 29.47
N VAL A 360 4.69 -17.89 29.49
CA VAL A 360 4.34 -17.05 30.66
C VAL A 360 3.30 -17.70 31.59
N GLY A 361 2.96 -18.96 31.36
CA GLY A 361 2.05 -19.74 32.21
C GLY A 361 0.57 -19.51 31.97
N LEU A 362 0.20 -18.99 30.80
CA LEU A 362 -1.19 -18.80 30.38
C LEU A 362 -1.65 -19.95 29.49
N THR A 363 -2.93 -20.28 29.57
CA THR A 363 -3.55 -21.36 28.80
C THR A 363 -4.87 -20.91 28.20
N GLU A 364 -5.28 -21.55 27.11
CA GLU A 364 -6.57 -21.29 26.49
C GLU A 364 -7.71 -21.60 27.47
N SER A 365 -8.58 -20.62 27.68
CA SER A 365 -9.65 -20.66 28.67
C SER A 365 -11.05 -20.74 28.03
N GLY A 366 -11.10 -21.06 26.72
CA GLY A 366 -12.32 -21.10 25.93
C GLY A 366 -13.00 -19.72 25.85
N THR A 367 -14.32 -19.69 26.04
CA THR A 367 -15.13 -18.45 25.99
C THR A 367 -15.18 -17.69 27.32
N ARG A 368 -14.49 -18.19 28.36
CA ARG A 368 -14.50 -17.56 29.67
C ARG A 368 -13.80 -16.22 29.61
N GLY A 369 -14.48 -15.17 30.07
CA GLY A 369 -13.97 -13.79 29.96
C GLY A 369 -14.47 -13.03 28.73
N LEU A 370 -15.25 -13.69 27.86
CA LEU A 370 -15.94 -13.05 26.75
C LEU A 370 -17.42 -12.82 27.04
N LEU A 371 -17.90 -11.66 26.63
CA LEU A 371 -19.30 -11.25 26.66
C LEU A 371 -19.95 -11.50 25.28
N SER A 372 -21.26 -11.70 25.31
CA SER A 372 -22.12 -11.74 24.12
C SER A 372 -23.36 -10.87 24.39
N PRO A 373 -23.76 -9.98 23.47
CA PRO A 373 -23.21 -9.78 22.12
C PRO A 373 -21.88 -9.01 22.09
N ARG A 374 -21.12 -9.18 21.00
CA ARG A 374 -19.89 -8.42 20.68
C ARG A 374 -19.87 -8.00 19.21
N ARG A 375 -19.13 -6.94 18.87
CA ARG A 375 -19.09 -6.39 17.50
C ARG A 375 -17.99 -6.98 16.62
N CYS A 376 -16.86 -7.36 17.21
CA CYS A 376 -15.79 -8.03 16.49
C CYS A 376 -16.30 -9.34 15.89
N ALA A 377 -16.26 -9.46 14.55
CA ALA A 377 -16.71 -10.63 13.83
C ALA A 377 -15.69 -11.78 13.83
N TRP A 378 -14.43 -11.49 14.15
CA TRP A 378 -13.35 -12.46 14.18
C TRP A 378 -13.42 -13.37 15.42
N PRO A 379 -13.02 -14.64 15.30
CA PRO A 379 -12.89 -15.53 16.46
C PRO A 379 -11.93 -14.93 17.49
N ILE A 380 -12.29 -15.07 18.76
CA ILE A 380 -11.51 -14.54 19.88
C ILE A 380 -11.13 -15.69 20.81
N THR A 381 -9.83 -15.88 21.00
CA THR A 381 -9.25 -16.88 21.91
C THR A 381 -8.81 -16.20 23.19
N VAL A 382 -9.30 -16.65 24.36
CA VAL A 382 -8.88 -16.11 25.65
C VAL A 382 -7.75 -16.93 26.26
N LEU A 383 -6.67 -16.24 26.63
CA LEU A 383 -5.48 -16.80 27.25
C LEU A 383 -5.37 -16.25 28.68
N SER A 384 -5.59 -17.11 29.68
CA SER A 384 -5.55 -16.73 31.11
C SER A 384 -4.87 -17.81 31.94
N ARG A 385 -4.48 -17.52 33.20
CA ARG A 385 -3.87 -18.56 34.03
C ARG A 385 -4.88 -19.66 34.36
N PRO A 386 -4.45 -20.93 34.39
CA PRO A 386 -5.31 -22.01 34.81
C PRO A 386 -5.73 -21.81 36.26
N GLN A 387 -7.03 -21.86 36.54
CA GLN A 387 -7.51 -21.76 37.91
C GLN A 387 -7.03 -22.98 38.70
N ARG A 388 -6.27 -22.74 39.78
CA ARG A 388 -5.99 -23.80 40.75
C ARG A 388 -7.34 -24.32 41.26
N PRO A 389 -7.58 -25.64 41.26
CA PRO A 389 -8.78 -26.18 41.90
C PRO A 389 -8.78 -25.73 43.36
N ARG A 390 -9.81 -25.00 43.77
CA ARG A 390 -9.97 -24.61 45.17
C ARG A 390 -9.91 -25.88 46.02
N PRO A 391 -9.12 -25.94 47.09
CA PRO A 391 -9.18 -27.06 48.02
C PRO A 391 -10.62 -27.18 48.50
N ARG A 392 -11.23 -28.36 48.30
CA ARG A 392 -12.53 -28.67 48.89
C ARG A 392 -12.32 -28.68 50.40
N LEU A 393 -12.68 -27.59 51.07
CA LEU A 393 -12.88 -27.61 52.50
C LEU A 393 -14.09 -28.51 52.76
N THR A 394 -13.84 -29.80 53.00
CA THR A 394 -14.80 -30.67 53.66
C THR A 394 -14.92 -30.16 55.08
N THR A 395 -15.90 -29.28 55.33
CA THR A 395 -16.34 -29.00 56.70
C THR A 395 -17.03 -30.25 57.21
N GLY A 396 -16.25 -31.16 57.81
CA GLY A 396 -16.77 -32.23 58.62
C GLY A 396 -17.32 -31.64 59.91
N TRP A 397 -18.61 -31.32 59.91
CA TRP A 397 -19.39 -31.25 61.14
C TRP A 397 -20.07 -32.60 61.28
N SER A 398 -19.58 -33.40 62.22
CA SER A 398 -20.23 -34.60 62.76
C SER A 398 -20.19 -34.50 64.27
#